data_AF-A0AAE6G1T1-F1
#
_entry.id   AF-A0AAE6G1T1-F1
#
_cell.length_a   1.000
_cell.length_b   1.000
_cell.length_c   1.000
_cell.angle_alpha   90.00
_cell.angle_beta   90.00
_cell.angle_gamma   90.00
#
_symmetry.space_group_name_H-M   'P 1'
#
loop_
_entity.id
_entity.type
_entity.pdbx_description
1 polymer ?
#
loop_
_entity_poly.entity_id
_entity_poly.type
_entity_poly.pdbx_seq_one_letter_code
_entity_poly.pdbx_strand_id
1 'polypeptide(L)'
;MRASLALHLALFRRQRAQIARVVDGQTASFRTYEARFRRRTSGYRSVTTLPAVYQQVQAADVVYVGDYHTLPLAQETYLALVERAQASGRRVIMALECVEGRHQATVDAWRAGRVTERSLLAKLGHGSGVWSNTRALLSFARKQKLEVVGIDRRAQGERSLELRDAYAAERIARAARAPDRPLVMVLVGQYHVAPCHLPAQVERALGTETRKGLVVYQNAEGVWWRLAREGRVGAAEAVELADGTLCLMNASPVVCQQSFLDYLEAEAGDAPLLDRGAAERFREMSALIGRLAGVPVGRSLDTVDVATAADGDVLARIQRRGRFTQAELTQLRRHILSRESSYIPRARVAYLASLSLNHAAEEAAHFVRHCAVGDAMDAPRGASEAFYARCLEEALGFFGSKLVNPRRTCLGVAEWAKRFGESRGVERQIAAFVLAHKATEAEAPEEAVKLLPLRKDRLFHGVSHALGYLLGDRLYQAFDSGQVAKAEVQALFRDPFVDPRAAYFAWAERLGI
;
A
#
# COMPACT_ATOMS: atom_id res chain seq x y z
N MET A 1 10.13 17.91 -3.76
CA MET A 1 11.08 16.95 -3.16
C MET A 1 11.40 17.13 -1.65
N ARG A 2 12.20 18.12 -1.18
CA ARG A 2 12.68 18.20 0.23
C ARG A 2 11.57 18.21 1.30
N ALA A 3 10.43 18.86 1.04
CA ALA A 3 9.31 18.95 1.99
C ALA A 3 8.57 17.60 2.17
N SER A 4 8.32 16.88 1.07
CA SER A 4 7.76 15.52 1.09
C SER A 4 8.72 14.53 1.75
N LEU A 5 10.03 14.66 1.53
CA LEU A 5 11.00 13.79 2.18
C LEU A 5 11.08 14.01 3.71
N ALA A 6 11.07 15.27 4.15
CA ALA A 6 11.06 15.63 5.57
C ALA A 6 9.82 15.07 6.29
N LEU A 7 8.69 15.07 5.58
CA LEU A 7 7.43 14.49 6.02
C LEU A 7 7.56 12.98 6.28
N HIS A 8 8.01 12.23 5.27
CA HIS A 8 8.25 10.79 5.40
C HIS A 8 9.22 10.46 6.55
N LEU A 9 10.29 11.24 6.69
CA LEU A 9 11.31 11.00 7.71
C LEU A 9 10.76 11.21 9.12
N ALA A 10 9.87 12.18 9.32
CA ALA A 10 9.21 12.42 10.60
C ALA A 10 8.29 11.25 10.98
N LEU A 11 7.44 10.80 10.03
CA LEU A 11 6.56 9.64 10.22
C LEU A 11 7.36 8.38 10.57
N PHE A 12 8.37 8.07 9.77
CA PHE A 12 9.23 6.92 9.97
C PHE A 12 9.91 6.93 11.35
N ARG A 13 10.46 8.07 11.78
CA ARG A 13 11.11 8.16 13.10
C ARG A 13 10.14 7.90 14.23
N ARG A 14 8.91 8.39 14.12
CA ARG A 14 7.86 8.20 15.13
C ARG A 14 7.38 6.76 15.20
N GLN A 15 7.00 6.18 14.06
CA GLN A 15 6.60 4.77 13.98
C GLN A 15 7.71 3.87 14.48
N ARG A 16 8.96 4.10 14.06
CA ARG A 16 10.12 3.34 14.58
C ARG A 16 10.26 3.45 16.11
N ALA A 17 9.99 4.61 16.71
CA ALA A 17 9.99 4.76 18.15
C ALA A 17 8.84 4.00 18.84
N GLN A 18 7.65 3.95 18.23
CA GLN A 18 6.53 3.14 18.71
C GLN A 18 6.86 1.65 18.65
N ILE A 19 7.36 1.18 17.50
CA ILE A 19 7.81 -0.21 17.30
C ILE A 19 8.87 -0.58 18.33
N ALA A 20 9.88 0.27 18.54
CA ALA A 20 10.95 0.00 19.50
C ALA A 20 10.45 -0.20 20.94
N ARG A 21 9.35 0.46 21.35
CA ARG A 21 8.73 0.28 22.68
C ARG A 21 8.00 -1.05 22.83
N VAL A 22 7.47 -1.60 21.73
CA VAL A 22 6.72 -2.88 21.75
C VAL A 22 7.65 -4.07 21.54
N VAL A 23 8.73 -3.90 20.78
CA VAL A 23 9.72 -4.94 20.48
C VAL A 23 10.88 -4.91 21.51
N ASP A 24 10.64 -4.36 22.70
CA ASP A 24 11.68 -4.24 23.73
C ASP A 24 12.17 -5.64 24.17
N GLY A 25 13.49 -5.78 24.41
CA GLY A 25 14.11 -7.08 24.75
C GLY A 25 14.82 -7.84 23.62
N GLN A 26 15.13 -7.20 22.47
CA GLN A 26 15.96 -7.85 21.44
C GLN A 26 17.35 -8.23 21.95
N THR A 27 17.74 -9.48 21.74
CA THR A 27 19.06 -10.03 22.11
C THR A 27 20.19 -9.41 21.29
N ALA A 28 21.43 -9.47 21.79
CA ALA A 28 22.61 -9.02 21.04
C ALA A 28 22.80 -9.79 19.72
N SER A 29 22.43 -11.08 19.70
CA SER A 29 22.44 -11.92 18.50
C SER A 29 21.47 -11.40 17.44
N PHE A 30 20.24 -11.05 17.82
CA PHE A 30 19.24 -10.47 16.91
C PHE A 30 19.75 -9.17 16.30
N ARG A 31 20.28 -8.24 17.12
CA ARG A 31 20.83 -6.96 16.63
C ARG A 31 21.98 -7.16 15.65
N THR A 32 22.84 -8.14 15.90
CA THR A 32 23.95 -8.50 15.00
C THR A 32 23.43 -9.05 13.67
N TYR A 33 22.41 -9.91 13.73
CA TYR A 33 21.73 -10.48 12.57
C TYR A 33 21.10 -9.37 11.71
N GLU A 34 20.32 -8.48 12.33
CA GLU A 34 19.73 -7.31 11.66
C GLU A 34 20.79 -6.36 11.07
N ALA A 35 21.89 -6.11 11.80
CA ALA A 35 22.96 -5.21 11.33
C ALA A 35 23.63 -5.72 10.04
N ARG A 36 23.78 -7.04 9.87
CA ARG A 36 24.32 -7.64 8.65
C ARG A 36 23.42 -7.37 7.44
N PHE A 37 22.11 -7.47 7.63
CA PHE A 37 21.12 -7.08 6.62
C PHE A 37 21.25 -5.59 6.29
N ARG A 38 21.17 -4.71 7.31
CA ARG A 38 21.19 -3.25 7.14
C ARG A 38 22.46 -2.75 6.44
N ARG A 39 23.62 -3.37 6.72
CA ARG A 39 24.88 -3.00 6.06
C ARG A 39 24.80 -3.24 4.54
N ARG A 40 24.29 -4.39 4.12
CA ARG A 40 24.16 -4.75 2.69
C ARG A 40 23.12 -3.90 1.98
N THR A 41 22.04 -3.54 2.68
CA THR A 41 20.94 -2.75 2.11
C THR A 41 21.06 -1.24 2.40
N SER A 42 22.27 -0.76 2.74
CA SER A 42 22.52 0.66 3.04
C SER A 42 22.53 1.56 1.80
N GLY A 43 22.66 0.97 0.61
CA GLY A 43 22.66 1.68 -0.66
C GLY A 43 22.49 0.73 -1.84
N TYR A 44 22.54 1.28 -3.04
CA TYR A 44 22.38 0.53 -4.28
C TYR A 44 23.41 0.99 -5.32
N ARG A 45 23.64 0.16 -6.35
CA ARG A 45 24.59 0.40 -7.44
C ARG A 45 23.91 1.10 -8.61
N SER A 46 22.80 0.57 -9.08
CA SER A 46 22.08 1.07 -10.26
C SER A 46 20.56 0.84 -10.12
N VAL A 47 19.77 1.68 -10.79
CA VAL A 47 18.34 1.40 -11.00
C VAL A 47 18.22 0.38 -12.12
N THR A 48 17.30 -0.57 -11.96
CA THR A 48 16.99 -1.61 -12.96
C THR A 48 15.49 -1.68 -13.21
N THR A 49 15.10 -2.40 -14.26
CA THR A 49 13.70 -2.50 -14.70
C THR A 49 13.09 -3.84 -14.28
N LEU A 50 11.77 -3.88 -14.11
CA LEU A 50 11.07 -5.15 -13.81
C LEU A 50 11.32 -6.25 -14.85
N PRO A 51 11.36 -5.98 -16.17
CA PRO A 51 11.76 -6.99 -17.15
C PRO A 51 13.14 -7.59 -16.89
N ALA A 52 14.13 -6.77 -16.52
CA ALA A 52 15.46 -7.26 -16.18
C ALA A 52 15.46 -8.11 -14.89
N VAL A 53 14.67 -7.71 -13.88
CA VAL A 53 14.43 -8.53 -12.68
C VAL A 53 13.85 -9.89 -13.06
N TYR A 54 12.82 -9.93 -13.90
CA TYR A 54 12.17 -11.17 -14.30
C TYR A 54 13.10 -12.11 -15.07
N GLN A 55 13.97 -11.57 -15.93
CA GLN A 55 15.00 -12.36 -16.60
C GLN A 55 15.96 -12.99 -15.59
N GLN A 56 16.39 -12.25 -14.57
CA GLN A 56 17.27 -12.80 -13.53
C GLN A 56 16.59 -13.87 -12.69
N VAL A 57 15.30 -13.67 -12.35
CA VAL A 57 14.48 -14.67 -11.65
C VAL A 57 14.38 -15.96 -12.45
N GLN A 58 14.04 -15.88 -13.74
CA GLN A 58 13.93 -17.05 -14.63
C GLN A 58 15.26 -17.78 -14.82
N ALA A 59 16.38 -17.05 -14.78
CA ALA A 59 17.71 -17.60 -14.95
C ALA A 59 18.32 -18.16 -13.65
N ALA A 60 17.63 -18.09 -12.51
CA ALA A 60 18.09 -18.61 -11.23
C ALA A 60 17.59 -20.04 -10.97
N ASP A 61 18.27 -20.77 -10.09
CA ASP A 61 17.83 -22.07 -9.56
C ASP A 61 17.06 -21.92 -8.24
N VAL A 62 17.49 -20.97 -7.41
CA VAL A 62 16.85 -20.67 -6.12
C VAL A 62 16.74 -19.15 -5.99
N VAL A 63 15.54 -18.64 -5.75
CA VAL A 63 15.28 -17.21 -5.58
C VAL A 63 14.80 -16.96 -4.15
N TYR A 64 15.57 -16.20 -3.38
CA TYR A 64 15.27 -15.83 -2.00
C TYR A 64 14.59 -14.47 -1.97
N VAL A 65 13.30 -14.45 -1.67
CA VAL A 65 12.51 -13.22 -1.59
C VAL A 65 12.26 -12.88 -0.13
N GLY A 66 12.77 -11.72 0.28
CA GLY A 66 12.55 -11.18 1.62
C GLY A 66 11.19 -10.50 1.68
N ASP A 67 10.40 -10.74 2.74
CA ASP A 67 9.16 -10.01 2.97
C ASP A 67 9.10 -9.34 4.35
N TYR A 68 8.13 -8.43 4.44
CA TYR A 68 7.66 -7.86 5.67
C TYR A 68 6.31 -8.51 5.93
N HIS A 69 6.22 -9.50 6.82
CA HIS A 69 5.07 -10.44 6.89
C HIS A 69 3.70 -9.78 7.05
N THR A 70 3.67 -8.59 7.65
CA THR A 70 2.43 -7.84 7.87
C THR A 70 2.00 -7.01 6.67
N LEU A 71 2.83 -6.88 5.63
CA LEU A 71 2.58 -6.09 4.43
C LEU A 71 2.02 -6.96 3.28
N PRO A 72 0.72 -6.87 2.94
CA PRO A 72 0.13 -7.68 1.86
C PRO A 72 0.80 -7.44 0.50
N LEU A 73 1.20 -6.20 0.21
CA LEU A 73 1.84 -5.83 -1.05
C LEU A 73 3.18 -6.58 -1.29
N ALA A 74 3.90 -6.92 -0.22
CA ALA A 74 5.14 -7.69 -0.34
C ALA A 74 4.87 -9.14 -0.81
N GLN A 75 3.71 -9.70 -0.45
CA GLN A 75 3.31 -11.04 -0.87
C GLN A 75 2.70 -11.02 -2.27
N GLU A 76 1.93 -10.00 -2.61
CA GLU A 76 1.46 -9.78 -3.99
C GLU A 76 2.65 -9.67 -4.96
N THR A 77 3.67 -8.91 -4.56
CA THR A 77 4.92 -8.80 -5.33
C THR A 77 5.62 -10.15 -5.45
N TYR A 78 5.71 -10.92 -4.37
CA TYR A 78 6.27 -12.28 -4.43
C TYR A 78 5.48 -13.19 -5.38
N LEU A 79 4.15 -13.18 -5.32
CA LEU A 79 3.30 -13.98 -6.21
C LEU A 79 3.47 -13.58 -7.68
N ALA A 80 3.65 -12.29 -7.97
CA ALA A 80 4.00 -11.83 -9.31
C ALA A 80 5.36 -12.38 -9.78
N LEU A 81 6.37 -12.45 -8.90
CA LEU A 81 7.65 -13.09 -9.23
C LEU A 81 7.49 -14.60 -9.49
N VAL A 82 6.65 -15.30 -8.70
CA VAL A 82 6.35 -16.72 -8.91
C VAL A 82 5.67 -16.94 -10.27
N GLU A 83 4.69 -16.12 -10.62
CA GLU A 83 4.03 -16.19 -11.94
C GLU A 83 5.04 -15.97 -13.08
N ARG A 84 5.96 -15.02 -12.93
CA ARG A 84 7.05 -14.80 -13.90
C ARG A 84 8.05 -15.95 -13.95
N ALA A 85 8.30 -16.61 -12.82
CA ALA A 85 9.16 -17.79 -12.76
C ALA A 85 8.56 -18.99 -13.51
N GLN A 86 7.22 -19.12 -13.56
CA GLN A 86 6.56 -20.19 -14.34
C GLN A 86 6.82 -20.07 -15.84
N ALA A 87 7.10 -18.86 -16.36
CA ALA A 87 7.49 -18.65 -17.75
C ALA A 87 8.90 -19.16 -18.09
N SER A 88 9.69 -19.63 -17.11
CA SER A 88 10.99 -20.29 -17.35
C SER A 88 10.87 -21.67 -18.01
N GLY A 89 9.66 -22.27 -18.02
CA GLY A 89 9.44 -23.65 -18.49
C GLY A 89 9.88 -24.74 -17.50
N ARG A 90 10.48 -24.36 -16.37
CA ARG A 90 10.86 -25.29 -15.29
C ARG A 90 9.69 -25.50 -14.33
N ARG A 91 9.66 -26.66 -13.64
CA ARG A 91 8.79 -26.83 -12.48
C ARG A 91 9.14 -25.78 -11.43
N VAL A 92 8.14 -25.05 -10.93
CA VAL A 92 8.30 -24.05 -9.87
C VAL A 92 7.81 -24.63 -8.54
N ILE A 93 8.63 -24.47 -7.50
CA ILE A 93 8.30 -24.87 -6.12
C ILE A 93 8.25 -23.61 -5.25
N MET A 94 7.22 -23.49 -4.41
CA MET A 94 7.11 -22.42 -3.41
C MET A 94 7.58 -22.93 -2.04
N ALA A 95 8.70 -22.43 -1.54
CA ALA A 95 9.23 -22.71 -0.21
C ALA A 95 8.86 -21.57 0.75
N LEU A 96 7.99 -21.82 1.74
CA LEU A 96 7.31 -20.77 2.50
C LEU A 96 7.58 -20.84 4.01
N GLU A 97 8.06 -19.73 4.60
CA GLU A 97 8.25 -19.61 6.06
C GLU A 97 6.93 -19.68 6.83
N CYS A 98 5.84 -19.18 6.29
CA CYS A 98 4.53 -19.19 6.97
C CYS A 98 3.94 -20.60 7.19
N VAL A 99 4.65 -21.65 6.74
CA VAL A 99 4.29 -23.06 6.94
C VAL A 99 5.42 -23.76 7.69
N GLU A 100 5.16 -24.15 8.94
CA GLU A 100 6.07 -25.02 9.67
C GLU A 100 6.15 -26.40 8.98
N GLY A 101 7.35 -26.95 8.84
CA GLY A 101 7.54 -28.23 8.14
C GLY A 101 6.81 -29.42 8.79
N ARG A 102 6.44 -29.34 10.08
CA ARG A 102 5.59 -30.32 10.76
C ARG A 102 4.15 -30.40 10.21
N HIS A 103 3.70 -29.35 9.51
CA HIS A 103 2.36 -29.28 8.91
C HIS A 103 2.33 -29.68 7.43
N GLN A 104 3.47 -30.08 6.85
CA GLN A 104 3.60 -30.41 5.42
C GLN A 104 2.51 -31.38 4.92
N ALA A 105 2.31 -32.50 5.63
CA ALA A 105 1.31 -33.50 5.24
C ALA A 105 -0.13 -32.93 5.19
N THR A 106 -0.44 -31.94 6.02
CA THR A 106 -1.75 -31.27 6.01
C THR A 106 -1.88 -30.34 4.81
N VAL A 107 -0.82 -29.59 4.48
CA VAL A 107 -0.78 -28.73 3.29
C VAL A 107 -0.94 -29.56 2.02
N ASP A 108 -0.23 -30.69 1.92
CA ASP A 108 -0.31 -31.61 0.78
C ASP A 108 -1.71 -32.21 0.62
N ALA A 109 -2.33 -32.63 1.74
CA ALA A 109 -3.69 -33.15 1.75
C ALA A 109 -4.72 -32.10 1.36
N TRP A 110 -4.58 -30.86 1.83
CA TRP A 110 -5.45 -29.75 1.44
C TRP A 110 -5.31 -29.41 -0.05
N ARG A 111 -4.09 -29.34 -0.56
CA ARG A 111 -3.82 -29.12 -1.99
C ARG A 111 -4.45 -30.21 -2.87
N ALA A 112 -4.43 -31.46 -2.40
CA ALA A 112 -5.08 -32.59 -3.05
C ALA A 112 -6.62 -32.62 -2.87
N GLY A 113 -7.23 -31.64 -2.20
CA GLY A 113 -8.68 -31.59 -1.96
C GLY A 113 -9.18 -32.55 -0.89
N ARG A 114 -8.29 -33.21 -0.14
CA ARG A 114 -8.62 -34.19 0.91
C ARG A 114 -8.89 -33.54 2.27
N VAL A 115 -8.52 -32.27 2.45
CA VAL A 115 -8.71 -31.50 3.68
C VAL A 115 -9.35 -30.17 3.33
N THR A 116 -10.31 -29.72 4.14
CA THR A 116 -10.97 -28.41 3.94
C THR A 116 -10.02 -27.27 4.34
N GLU A 117 -10.27 -26.08 3.79
CA GLU A 117 -9.51 -24.89 4.18
C GLU A 117 -9.61 -24.60 5.69
N ARG A 118 -10.80 -24.77 6.28
CA ARG A 118 -11.01 -24.62 7.73
C ARG A 118 -10.14 -25.56 8.57
N SER A 119 -9.97 -26.81 8.12
CA SER A 119 -9.16 -27.80 8.84
C SER A 119 -7.66 -27.55 8.68
N LEU A 120 -7.22 -27.08 7.51
CA LEU A 120 -5.84 -26.61 7.30
C LEU A 120 -5.53 -25.46 8.27
N LEU A 121 -6.43 -24.49 8.34
CA LEU A 121 -6.39 -23.32 9.21
C LEU A 121 -6.16 -23.66 10.67
N ALA A 122 -7.03 -24.51 11.21
CA ALA A 122 -6.97 -24.94 12.60
C ALA A 122 -5.62 -25.59 12.94
N LYS A 123 -5.00 -26.30 11.98
CA LYS A 123 -3.72 -26.95 12.19
C LYS A 123 -2.52 -26.01 12.09
N LEU A 124 -2.58 -24.99 11.24
CA LEU A 124 -1.48 -24.02 11.10
C LEU A 124 -1.43 -23.04 12.29
N GLY A 125 -2.50 -22.92 13.07
CA GLY A 125 -2.52 -22.11 14.30
C GLY A 125 -2.54 -20.60 14.04
N HIS A 126 -2.98 -20.17 12.86
CA HIS A 126 -3.01 -18.76 12.47
C HIS A 126 -4.31 -18.09 12.95
N GLY A 127 -4.18 -17.17 13.92
CA GLY A 127 -5.19 -16.16 14.28
C GLY A 127 -5.32 -15.06 13.21
N SER A 128 -6.33 -14.22 13.31
CA SER A 128 -6.68 -13.19 12.31
C SER A 128 -5.58 -12.13 12.13
N GLY A 129 -5.25 -11.78 10.87
CA GLY A 129 -4.28 -10.73 10.53
C GLY A 129 -3.19 -11.26 9.58
N VAL A 130 -2.17 -11.94 10.10
CA VAL A 130 -1.14 -12.64 9.29
C VAL A 130 -1.71 -13.86 8.55
N TRP A 131 -2.88 -14.35 8.98
CA TRP A 131 -3.60 -15.40 8.25
C TRP A 131 -4.04 -15.00 6.84
N SER A 132 -4.58 -13.78 6.62
CA SER A 132 -5.10 -13.39 5.29
C SER A 132 -4.02 -13.51 4.21
N ASN A 133 -2.81 -13.16 4.62
CA ASN A 133 -1.58 -13.22 3.86
C ASN A 133 -1.18 -14.67 3.53
N THR A 134 -1.14 -15.54 4.53
CA THR A 134 -0.87 -16.98 4.34
C THR A 134 -1.92 -17.65 3.45
N ARG A 135 -3.20 -17.28 3.61
CA ARG A 135 -4.31 -17.78 2.81
C ARG A 135 -4.13 -17.47 1.33
N ALA A 136 -3.74 -16.24 1.00
CA ALA A 136 -3.52 -15.80 -0.38
C ALA A 136 -2.41 -16.63 -1.05
N LEU A 137 -1.27 -16.81 -0.36
CA LEU A 137 -0.14 -17.61 -0.85
C LEU A 137 -0.54 -19.07 -1.15
N LEU A 138 -1.19 -19.73 -0.19
CA LEU A 138 -1.59 -21.14 -0.35
C LEU A 138 -2.68 -21.29 -1.42
N SER A 139 -3.65 -20.38 -1.46
CA SER A 139 -4.71 -20.38 -2.47
C SER A 139 -4.15 -20.20 -3.88
N PHE A 140 -3.17 -19.30 -4.05
CA PHE A 140 -2.45 -19.14 -5.31
C PHE A 140 -1.75 -20.44 -5.72
N ALA A 141 -0.97 -21.05 -4.81
CA ALA A 141 -0.27 -22.30 -5.08
C ALA A 141 -1.23 -23.42 -5.50
N ARG A 142 -2.38 -23.55 -4.83
CA ARG A 142 -3.42 -24.54 -5.19
C ARG A 142 -4.02 -24.25 -6.56
N LYS A 143 -4.38 -22.99 -6.85
CA LYS A 143 -4.94 -22.57 -8.14
C LYS A 143 -3.98 -22.85 -9.30
N GLN A 144 -2.69 -22.54 -9.11
CA GLN A 144 -1.63 -22.74 -10.09
C GLN A 144 -1.03 -24.17 -10.07
N LYS A 145 -1.57 -25.05 -9.21
CA LYS A 145 -1.09 -26.44 -9.02
C LYS A 145 0.40 -26.53 -8.65
N LEU A 146 0.96 -25.49 -8.02
CA LEU A 146 2.35 -25.45 -7.58
C LEU A 146 2.56 -26.33 -6.33
N GLU A 147 3.75 -26.91 -6.22
CA GLU A 147 4.18 -27.58 -4.99
C GLU A 147 4.54 -26.55 -3.93
N VAL A 148 4.18 -26.82 -2.67
CA VAL A 148 4.49 -25.99 -1.52
C VAL A 148 5.36 -26.78 -0.56
N VAL A 149 6.50 -26.21 -0.14
CA VAL A 149 7.38 -26.77 0.88
C VAL A 149 7.36 -25.84 2.09
N GLY A 150 6.91 -26.33 3.24
CA GLY A 150 7.02 -25.63 4.51
C GLY A 150 8.44 -25.69 5.03
N ILE A 151 9.04 -24.52 5.27
CA ILE A 151 10.46 -24.39 5.61
C ILE A 151 10.71 -23.85 7.01
N ASP A 152 9.67 -23.51 7.78
CA ASP A 152 9.87 -23.01 9.13
C ASP A 152 9.82 -24.10 10.20
N ARG A 153 10.38 -23.78 11.36
CA ARG A 153 10.27 -24.54 12.59
C ARG A 153 10.21 -23.60 13.79
N ARG A 154 9.54 -24.04 14.85
CA ARG A 154 9.71 -23.41 16.16
C ARG A 154 11.15 -23.58 16.66
N ALA A 155 11.73 -22.47 17.10
CA ALA A 155 13.00 -22.40 17.79
C ALA A 155 12.93 -21.25 18.82
N GLN A 156 13.56 -21.43 19.98
CA GLN A 156 13.64 -20.44 21.05
C GLN A 156 15.10 -20.21 21.44
N GLY A 157 15.36 -19.12 22.15
CA GLY A 157 16.69 -18.74 22.63
C GLY A 157 17.47 -17.88 21.64
N GLU A 158 18.70 -17.53 22.01
CA GLU A 158 19.52 -16.52 21.31
C GLU A 158 19.92 -16.92 19.89
N ARG A 159 19.93 -18.21 19.57
CA ARG A 159 20.29 -18.76 18.24
C ARG A 159 19.08 -19.17 17.41
N SER A 160 17.89 -18.69 17.76
CA SER A 160 16.63 -19.11 17.13
C SER A 160 16.61 -18.86 15.62
N LEU A 161 17.09 -17.69 15.17
CA LEU A 161 17.16 -17.34 13.75
C LEU A 161 18.09 -18.27 12.98
N GLU A 162 19.30 -18.54 13.51
CA GLU A 162 20.26 -19.42 12.86
C GLU A 162 19.76 -20.88 12.77
N LEU A 163 19.04 -21.36 13.79
CA LEU A 163 18.44 -22.70 13.80
C LEU A 163 17.27 -22.81 12.82
N ARG A 164 16.46 -21.76 12.68
CA ARG A 164 15.39 -21.68 11.68
C ARG A 164 15.98 -21.67 10.27
N ASP A 165 17.02 -20.86 10.04
CA ASP A 165 17.76 -20.85 8.77
C ASP A 165 18.33 -22.21 8.42
N ALA A 166 18.97 -22.92 9.37
CA ALA A 166 19.55 -24.24 9.13
C ALA A 166 18.49 -25.26 8.72
N TYR A 167 17.34 -25.24 9.38
CA TYR A 167 16.22 -26.12 9.04
C TYR A 167 15.63 -25.80 7.67
N ALA A 168 15.38 -24.51 7.39
CA ALA A 168 14.92 -24.07 6.08
C ALA A 168 15.90 -24.46 4.98
N ALA A 169 17.21 -24.32 5.24
CA ALA A 169 18.27 -24.62 4.29
C ALA A 169 18.25 -26.08 3.82
N GLU A 170 18.14 -27.03 4.75
CA GLU A 170 18.05 -28.46 4.43
C GLU A 170 16.84 -28.78 3.53
N ARG A 171 15.70 -28.14 3.80
CA ARG A 171 14.48 -28.35 3.01
C ARG A 171 14.56 -27.74 1.62
N ILE A 172 15.11 -26.53 1.52
CA ILE A 172 15.35 -25.84 0.24
C ILE A 172 16.37 -26.62 -0.59
N ALA A 173 17.48 -27.06 0.01
CA ALA A 173 18.49 -27.86 -0.66
C ALA A 173 17.91 -29.18 -1.18
N ARG A 174 17.08 -29.87 -0.38
CA ARG A 174 16.37 -31.08 -0.82
C ARG A 174 15.46 -30.83 -2.04
N ALA A 175 14.69 -29.73 -2.02
CA ALA A 175 13.83 -29.38 -3.15
C ALA A 175 14.65 -29.04 -4.41
N ALA A 176 15.73 -28.27 -4.25
CA ALA A 176 16.61 -27.88 -5.33
C ALA A 176 17.33 -29.08 -5.98
N ARG A 177 17.69 -30.10 -5.19
CA ARG A 177 18.33 -31.36 -5.64
C ARG A 177 17.45 -32.26 -6.50
N ALA A 178 16.17 -31.96 -6.67
CA ALA A 178 15.30 -32.80 -7.49
C ALA A 178 15.88 -32.94 -8.93
N PRO A 179 15.77 -34.14 -9.56
CA PRO A 179 16.42 -34.43 -10.84
C PRO A 179 16.03 -33.51 -11.99
N ASP A 180 14.78 -33.04 -11.98
CA ASP A 180 14.23 -32.10 -12.97
C ASP A 180 14.71 -30.67 -12.78
N ARG A 181 15.57 -30.43 -11.77
CA ARG A 181 16.13 -29.13 -11.38
C ARG A 181 15.04 -28.05 -11.36
N PRO A 182 14.10 -28.09 -10.39
CA PRO A 182 13.05 -27.08 -10.30
C PRO A 182 13.65 -25.70 -10.00
N LEU A 183 12.89 -24.65 -10.32
CA LEU A 183 13.14 -23.30 -9.85
C LEU A 183 12.46 -23.14 -8.49
N VAL A 184 13.25 -22.97 -7.43
CA VAL A 184 12.74 -22.88 -6.06
C VAL A 184 12.56 -21.40 -5.67
N MET A 185 11.31 -20.97 -5.51
CA MET A 185 10.94 -19.65 -5.03
C MET A 185 10.77 -19.70 -3.52
N VAL A 186 11.63 -19.00 -2.78
CA VAL A 186 11.68 -18.98 -1.33
C VAL A 186 11.09 -17.66 -0.82
N LEU A 187 10.13 -17.72 0.11
CA LEU A 187 9.58 -16.57 0.81
C LEU A 187 9.86 -16.68 2.31
N VAL A 188 10.66 -15.75 2.83
CA VAL A 188 11.04 -15.65 4.25
C VAL A 188 11.16 -14.17 4.66
N GLY A 189 11.17 -13.90 5.96
CA GLY A 189 11.31 -12.57 6.51
C GLY A 189 12.60 -11.89 6.03
N GLN A 190 12.52 -10.59 5.81
CA GLN A 190 13.55 -9.78 5.15
C GLN A 190 14.99 -9.96 5.67
N TYR A 191 15.18 -10.31 6.95
CA TYR A 191 16.50 -10.51 7.51
C TYR A 191 17.12 -11.86 7.10
N HIS A 192 16.29 -12.90 6.91
CA HIS A 192 16.73 -14.24 6.55
C HIS A 192 17.40 -14.30 5.17
N VAL A 193 16.94 -13.48 4.22
CA VAL A 193 17.45 -13.52 2.83
C VAL A 193 18.82 -12.89 2.64
N ALA A 194 19.42 -12.25 3.65
CA ALA A 194 20.75 -11.67 3.46
C ALA A 194 21.76 -12.77 3.08
N PRO A 195 22.65 -12.58 2.08
CA PRO A 195 23.52 -13.64 1.56
C PRO A 195 24.28 -14.44 2.63
N CYS A 196 24.71 -13.80 3.72
CA CYS A 196 25.43 -14.43 4.83
C CYS A 196 24.54 -15.23 5.82
N HIS A 197 23.23 -15.28 5.61
CA HIS A 197 22.25 -15.97 6.44
C HIS A 197 21.72 -17.22 5.72
N LEU A 198 20.41 -17.32 5.45
CA LEU A 198 19.78 -18.48 4.82
C LEU A 198 20.44 -18.91 3.50
N PRO A 199 20.77 -18.01 2.55
CA PRO A 199 21.43 -18.41 1.30
C PRO A 199 22.76 -19.16 1.53
N ALA A 200 23.65 -18.63 2.39
CA ALA A 200 24.89 -19.32 2.73
C ALA A 200 24.67 -20.66 3.45
N GLN A 201 23.57 -20.82 4.20
CA GLN A 201 23.23 -22.12 4.79
C GLN A 201 22.74 -23.11 3.73
N VAL A 202 21.97 -22.66 2.74
CA VAL A 202 21.55 -23.50 1.61
C VAL A 202 22.75 -23.95 0.78
N GLU A 203 23.70 -23.06 0.50
CA GLU A 203 24.94 -23.41 -0.20
C GLU A 203 25.71 -24.51 0.54
N ARG A 204 25.85 -24.40 1.87
CA ARG A 204 26.45 -25.45 2.70
C ARG A 204 25.65 -26.76 2.64
N ALA A 205 24.32 -26.67 2.72
CA ALA A 205 23.44 -27.83 2.68
C ALA A 205 23.45 -28.53 1.31
N LEU A 206 23.69 -27.79 0.21
CA LEU A 206 23.86 -28.31 -1.16
C LEU A 206 25.19 -29.04 -1.36
N GLY A 207 26.23 -28.69 -0.60
CA GLY A 207 27.54 -29.34 -0.67
C GLY A 207 28.23 -29.07 -2.00
N THR A 208 28.48 -30.12 -2.78
CA THR A 208 29.13 -30.01 -4.10
C THR A 208 28.17 -29.63 -5.22
N GLU A 209 26.86 -29.71 -5.00
CA GLU A 209 25.88 -29.29 -6.01
C GLU A 209 25.85 -27.77 -6.15
N THR A 210 26.18 -27.28 -7.34
CA THR A 210 26.12 -25.84 -7.64
C THR A 210 24.71 -25.45 -8.09
N ARG A 211 24.10 -24.49 -7.39
CA ARG A 211 22.82 -23.89 -7.75
C ARG A 211 22.96 -22.37 -7.80
N LYS A 212 22.46 -21.75 -8.86
CA LYS A 212 22.49 -20.30 -9.02
C LYS A 212 21.45 -19.66 -8.10
N GLY A 213 21.90 -19.09 -6.99
CA GLY A 213 21.07 -18.32 -6.06
C GLY A 213 20.86 -16.88 -6.52
N LEU A 214 19.66 -16.34 -6.29
CA LEU A 214 19.35 -14.92 -6.44
C LEU A 214 18.65 -14.41 -5.18
N VAL A 215 19.15 -13.33 -4.59
CA VAL A 215 18.47 -12.65 -3.47
C VAL A 215 17.70 -11.45 -4.00
N VAL A 216 16.43 -11.36 -3.60
CA VAL A 216 15.52 -10.27 -3.91
C VAL A 216 14.97 -9.71 -2.60
N TYR A 217 15.52 -8.58 -2.18
CA TYR A 217 14.98 -7.80 -1.08
C TYR A 217 13.71 -7.06 -1.51
N GLN A 218 12.87 -6.69 -0.54
CA GLN A 218 11.75 -5.79 -0.75
C GLN A 218 11.85 -4.61 0.21
N ASN A 219 11.63 -3.39 -0.30
CA ASN A 219 11.50 -2.15 0.46
C ASN A 219 12.62 -1.87 1.47
N ALA A 220 13.86 -2.27 1.15
CA ALA A 220 14.95 -2.13 2.10
C ALA A 220 15.20 -0.65 2.45
N GLU A 221 15.16 -0.33 3.74
CA GLU A 221 15.08 1.05 4.21
C GLU A 221 16.22 1.93 3.69
N GLY A 222 17.47 1.46 3.76
CA GLY A 222 18.64 2.23 3.34
C GLY A 222 18.63 2.58 1.85
N VAL A 223 18.22 1.62 1.01
CA VAL A 223 18.00 1.81 -0.42
C VAL A 223 16.91 2.86 -0.66
N TRP A 224 15.75 2.72 -0.01
CA TRP A 224 14.63 3.64 -0.19
C TRP A 224 15.01 5.07 0.17
N TRP A 225 15.64 5.29 1.34
CA TRP A 225 16.08 6.62 1.77
C TRP A 225 17.17 7.22 0.88
N ARG A 226 17.97 6.38 0.22
CA ARG A 226 18.93 6.85 -0.79
C ARG A 226 18.20 7.32 -2.05
N LEU A 227 17.30 6.49 -2.61
CA LEU A 227 16.46 6.88 -3.75
C LEU A 227 15.67 8.16 -3.46
N ALA A 228 15.15 8.32 -2.25
CA ALA A 228 14.35 9.47 -1.85
C ALA A 228 15.16 10.77 -1.76
N ARG A 229 16.39 10.70 -1.27
CA ARG A 229 17.33 11.84 -1.27
C ARG A 229 17.75 12.24 -2.69
N GLU A 230 17.81 11.27 -3.59
CA GLU A 230 18.17 11.47 -5.00
C GLU A 230 16.96 11.83 -5.89
N GLY A 231 15.73 11.85 -5.36
CA GLY A 231 14.53 12.19 -6.12
C GLY A 231 14.05 11.10 -7.08
N ARG A 232 14.40 9.84 -6.82
CA ARG A 232 14.17 8.71 -7.74
C ARG A 232 13.12 7.72 -7.26
N VAL A 233 12.41 8.02 -6.17
CA VAL A 233 11.43 7.09 -5.57
C VAL A 233 10.28 6.76 -6.52
N GLY A 234 9.77 7.74 -7.27
CA GLY A 234 8.69 7.50 -8.24
C GLY A 234 9.12 6.71 -9.47
N ALA A 235 10.39 6.80 -9.88
CA ALA A 235 10.88 6.23 -11.14
C ALA A 235 11.57 4.86 -10.99
N ALA A 236 12.07 4.51 -9.80
CA ALA A 236 12.85 3.29 -9.60
C ALA A 236 12.00 2.14 -9.04
N GLU A 237 11.47 1.26 -9.90
CA GLU A 237 10.72 0.06 -9.45
C GLU A 237 11.63 -0.99 -8.79
N ALA A 238 12.86 -1.10 -9.27
CA ALA A 238 13.86 -2.02 -8.76
C ALA A 238 15.27 -1.40 -8.81
N VAL A 239 16.15 -1.89 -7.95
CA VAL A 239 17.58 -1.56 -7.98
C VAL A 239 18.43 -2.82 -7.87
N GLU A 240 19.64 -2.72 -8.38
CA GLU A 240 20.70 -3.71 -8.15
C GLU A 240 21.64 -3.18 -7.05
N LEU A 241 22.03 -4.05 -6.13
CA LEU A 241 22.98 -3.77 -5.06
C LEU A 241 24.41 -4.13 -5.49
N ALA A 242 25.40 -3.73 -4.70
CA ALA A 242 26.81 -3.91 -5.06
C ALA A 242 27.23 -5.38 -5.19
N ASP A 243 26.54 -6.31 -4.52
CA ASP A 243 26.79 -7.75 -4.57
C ASP A 243 25.92 -8.48 -5.62
N GLY A 244 25.29 -7.75 -6.54
CA GLY A 244 24.45 -8.32 -7.60
C GLY A 244 23.07 -8.77 -7.12
N THR A 245 22.74 -8.54 -5.84
CA THR A 245 21.40 -8.79 -5.31
C THR A 245 20.43 -7.70 -5.75
N LEU A 246 19.14 -8.00 -5.73
CA LEU A 246 18.08 -7.10 -6.20
C LEU A 246 17.30 -6.54 -5.01
N CYS A 247 16.74 -5.33 -5.16
CA CYS A 247 15.76 -4.81 -4.23
C CYS A 247 14.57 -4.16 -4.96
N LEU A 248 13.36 -4.66 -4.68
CA LEU A 248 12.11 -4.15 -5.25
C LEU A 248 11.50 -3.08 -4.34
N MET A 249 11.06 -1.99 -4.94
CA MET A 249 10.45 -0.85 -4.26
C MET A 249 8.94 -0.85 -4.49
N ASN A 250 8.19 -1.59 -3.68
CA ASN A 250 6.73 -1.62 -3.76
C ASN A 250 6.05 -0.76 -2.67
N ALA A 251 6.71 -0.50 -1.55
CA ALA A 251 6.20 0.33 -0.47
C ALA A 251 7.29 1.25 0.12
N SER A 252 6.86 2.30 0.82
CA SER A 252 7.78 3.12 1.62
C SER A 252 8.06 2.47 2.98
N PRO A 253 9.19 2.77 3.64
CA PRO A 253 9.48 2.32 5.00
C PRO A 253 8.37 2.71 6.00
N VAL A 254 7.70 3.84 5.77
CA VAL A 254 6.55 4.29 6.57
C VAL A 254 5.36 3.33 6.42
N VAL A 255 5.08 2.87 5.20
CA VAL A 255 4.01 1.89 4.94
C VAL A 255 4.35 0.53 5.57
N CYS A 256 5.60 0.08 5.46
CA CYS A 256 6.06 -1.16 6.10
C CYS A 256 5.92 -1.10 7.63
N GLN A 257 6.38 -0.03 8.27
CA GLN A 257 6.24 0.13 9.71
C GLN A 257 4.78 0.24 10.14
N GLN A 258 3.95 0.94 9.36
CA GLN A 258 2.53 1.03 9.65
C GLN A 258 1.86 -0.35 9.61
N SER A 259 2.16 -1.20 8.62
CA SER A 259 1.55 -2.53 8.54
C SER A 259 1.89 -3.39 9.76
N PHE A 260 3.06 -3.20 10.38
CA PHE A 260 3.40 -3.84 11.65
C PHE A 260 2.58 -3.32 12.82
N LEU A 261 2.43 -2.01 12.93
CA LEU A 261 1.64 -1.40 13.99
C LEU A 261 0.17 -1.82 13.90
N ASP A 262 -0.39 -1.84 12.68
CA ASP A 262 -1.75 -2.32 12.44
C ASP A 262 -1.92 -3.79 12.82
N TYR A 263 -0.90 -4.62 12.59
CA TYR A 263 -0.88 -6.02 13.02
C TYR A 263 -0.84 -6.16 14.55
N LEU A 264 0.01 -5.40 15.23
CA LEU A 264 0.07 -5.39 16.70
C LEU A 264 -1.28 -4.96 17.30
N GLU A 265 -1.93 -3.95 16.70
CA GLU A 265 -3.27 -3.51 17.09
C GLU A 265 -4.30 -4.64 16.91
N ALA A 266 -4.23 -5.42 15.82
CA ALA A 266 -5.16 -6.50 15.55
C ALA A 266 -4.98 -7.73 16.48
N GLU A 267 -3.76 -8.07 16.87
CA GLU A 267 -3.47 -9.22 17.76
C GLU A 267 -3.83 -8.95 19.23
N ALA A 268 -3.94 -7.68 19.65
CA ALA A 268 -4.14 -7.32 21.06
C ALA A 268 -5.53 -7.67 21.63
N GLY A 269 -6.50 -8.10 20.82
CA GLY A 269 -7.69 -8.84 21.25
C GLY A 269 -8.76 -8.15 22.12
N ASP A 270 -8.43 -7.18 22.99
CA ASP A 270 -9.34 -6.59 23.99
C ASP A 270 -9.24 -5.04 24.08
N ALA A 271 -10.24 -4.34 23.54
CA ALA A 271 -10.73 -2.96 23.83
C ALA A 271 -9.77 -1.72 23.75
N PRO A 272 -10.35 -0.49 23.69
CA PRO A 272 -10.31 0.43 22.55
C PRO A 272 -8.96 1.15 22.35
N LEU A 273 -8.11 0.62 21.46
CA LEU A 273 -7.13 1.45 20.75
C LEU A 273 -7.70 2.05 19.46
N LEU A 274 -8.90 1.62 19.03
CA LEU A 274 -9.54 2.00 17.77
C LEU A 274 -9.72 3.51 17.60
N ASP A 275 -10.15 4.23 18.64
CA ASP A 275 -10.34 5.68 18.57
C ASP A 275 -9.04 6.47 18.74
N ARG A 276 -8.16 6.04 19.66
CA ARG A 276 -6.91 6.76 19.93
C ARG A 276 -5.91 6.58 18.78
N GLY A 277 -5.79 5.38 18.23
CA GLY A 277 -4.91 5.10 17.09
C GLY A 277 -5.37 5.81 15.83
N ALA A 278 -6.66 5.70 15.46
CA ALA A 278 -7.20 6.37 14.28
C ALA A 278 -7.14 7.90 14.42
N ALA A 279 -7.53 8.45 15.57
CA ALA A 279 -7.48 9.89 15.81
C ALA A 279 -6.04 10.43 15.89
N GLU A 280 -5.12 9.72 16.54
CA GLU A 280 -3.70 10.11 16.59
C GLU A 280 -3.08 10.07 15.19
N ARG A 281 -3.31 8.99 14.42
CA ARG A 281 -2.89 8.89 13.01
C ARG A 281 -3.46 10.02 12.17
N PHE A 282 -4.74 10.29 12.28
CA PHE A 282 -5.38 11.40 11.56
C PHE A 282 -4.74 12.73 11.93
N ARG A 283 -4.60 13.03 13.23
CA ARG A 283 -3.95 14.26 13.72
C ARG A 283 -2.52 14.40 13.21
N GLU A 284 -1.77 13.30 13.17
CA GLU A 284 -0.42 13.25 12.62
C GLU A 284 -0.43 13.66 11.15
N MET A 285 -1.19 12.96 10.31
CA MET A 285 -1.28 13.23 8.88
C MET A 285 -1.76 14.67 8.61
N SER A 286 -2.72 15.17 9.38
CA SER A 286 -3.21 16.54 9.26
C SER A 286 -2.12 17.56 9.61
N ALA A 287 -1.36 17.37 10.70
CA ALA A 287 -0.28 18.28 11.08
C ALA A 287 0.84 18.31 10.02
N LEU A 288 1.10 17.16 9.45
CA LEU A 288 2.10 16.88 8.43
C LEU A 288 1.74 17.52 7.08
N ILE A 289 0.56 17.23 6.56
CA ILE A 289 0.01 17.80 5.33
C ILE A 289 -0.20 19.32 5.51
N GLY A 290 -0.70 19.75 6.68
CA GLY A 290 -0.86 21.17 7.03
C GLY A 290 0.45 21.96 6.93
N ARG A 291 1.59 21.41 7.38
CA ARG A 291 2.90 22.07 7.20
C ARG A 291 3.31 22.20 5.74
N LEU A 292 2.96 21.23 4.89
CA LEU A 292 3.23 21.30 3.46
C LEU A 292 2.33 22.34 2.78
N ALA A 293 1.03 22.27 3.04
CA ALA A 293 0.01 23.21 2.58
C ALA A 293 0.15 24.63 3.16
N GLY A 294 0.97 24.79 4.20
CA GLY A 294 1.10 26.07 4.92
C GLY A 294 -0.16 26.44 5.69
N VAL A 295 -0.95 25.46 6.13
CA VAL A 295 -2.22 25.65 6.83
C VAL A 295 -2.03 25.27 8.30
N PRO A 296 -2.24 26.20 9.25
CA PRO A 296 -2.12 25.90 10.67
C PRO A 296 -3.33 25.11 11.16
N VAL A 297 -3.14 23.80 11.37
CA VAL A 297 -4.23 22.92 11.82
C VAL A 297 -4.34 22.77 13.33
N GLY A 298 -3.35 23.22 14.11
CA GLY A 298 -3.19 22.88 15.54
C GLY A 298 -4.47 23.07 16.36
N ARG A 299 -5.08 24.26 16.33
CA ARG A 299 -6.33 24.56 17.06
C ARG A 299 -7.53 23.78 16.52
N SER A 300 -7.56 23.50 15.23
CA SER A 300 -8.68 22.78 14.60
C SER A 300 -8.68 21.29 14.94
N LEU A 301 -7.53 20.70 15.26
CA LEU A 301 -7.39 19.29 15.64
C LEU A 301 -8.06 18.94 16.98
N ASP A 302 -8.31 19.93 17.83
CA ASP A 302 -9.08 19.75 19.07
C ASP A 302 -10.59 19.68 18.80
N THR A 303 -11.03 20.15 17.64
CA THR A 303 -12.44 20.25 17.26
C THR A 303 -12.90 19.18 16.28
N VAL A 304 -11.96 18.40 15.72
CA VAL A 304 -12.28 17.31 14.78
C VAL A 304 -12.62 16.04 15.56
N ASP A 305 -13.72 15.40 15.19
CA ASP A 305 -14.08 14.07 15.65
C ASP A 305 -13.56 13.05 14.62
N VAL A 306 -12.94 11.96 15.08
CA VAL A 306 -12.46 10.89 14.20
C VAL A 306 -13.24 9.65 14.57
N ALA A 307 -14.01 9.15 13.61
CA ALA A 307 -14.86 7.99 13.77
C ALA A 307 -14.46 6.91 12.79
N THR A 308 -14.74 5.66 13.13
CA THR A 308 -14.40 4.47 12.36
C THR A 308 -15.66 3.64 12.10
N ALA A 309 -15.56 2.61 11.28
CA ALA A 309 -16.66 1.65 11.09
C ALA A 309 -17.05 0.89 12.37
N ALA A 310 -16.24 0.93 13.43
CA ALA A 310 -16.56 0.32 14.72
C ALA A 310 -17.51 1.18 15.59
N ASP A 311 -17.68 2.45 15.25
CA ASP A 311 -18.52 3.40 15.98
C ASP A 311 -20.00 3.24 15.63
N GLY A 312 -20.74 2.50 16.46
CA GLY A 312 -22.18 2.27 16.25
C GLY A 312 -23.05 3.53 16.33
N ASP A 313 -22.58 4.60 17.00
CA ASP A 313 -23.29 5.86 17.18
C ASP A 313 -22.79 6.99 16.25
N VAL A 314 -21.87 6.71 15.31
CA VAL A 314 -21.25 7.71 14.43
C VAL A 314 -22.25 8.62 13.71
N LEU A 315 -23.35 8.04 13.20
CA LEU A 315 -24.41 8.81 12.52
C LEU A 315 -25.09 9.80 13.46
N ALA A 316 -25.34 9.41 14.71
CA ALA A 316 -25.93 10.29 15.71
C ALA A 316 -24.96 11.40 16.13
N ARG A 317 -23.65 11.12 16.18
CA ARG A 317 -22.63 12.16 16.41
C ARG A 317 -22.58 13.16 15.26
N ILE A 318 -22.54 12.68 14.02
CA ILE A 318 -22.54 13.53 12.82
C ILE A 318 -23.81 14.40 12.75
N GLN A 319 -24.98 13.81 13.02
CA GLN A 319 -26.24 14.55 13.06
C GLN A 319 -26.22 15.69 14.08
N ARG A 320 -25.79 15.42 15.32
CA ARG A 320 -25.72 16.43 16.39
C ARG A 320 -24.77 17.57 16.06
N ARG A 321 -23.63 17.27 15.43
CA ARG A 321 -22.60 18.27 15.12
C ARG A 321 -22.93 19.12 13.89
N GLY A 322 -23.43 18.51 12.81
CA GLY A 322 -23.63 19.18 11.52
C GLY A 322 -25.05 19.69 11.23
N ARG A 323 -26.01 19.44 12.13
CA ARG A 323 -27.43 19.86 12.01
C ARG A 323 -28.04 19.48 10.65
N PHE A 324 -27.84 18.24 10.23
CA PHE A 324 -28.35 17.73 8.95
C PHE A 324 -29.85 17.47 8.97
N THR A 325 -30.51 17.71 7.83
CA THR A 325 -31.89 17.29 7.54
C THR A 325 -31.98 15.76 7.40
N GLN A 326 -33.19 15.20 7.47
CA GLN A 326 -33.39 13.75 7.34
C GLN A 326 -33.00 13.21 5.94
N ALA A 327 -33.18 14.02 4.89
CA ALA A 327 -32.76 13.65 3.53
C ALA A 327 -31.22 13.57 3.43
N GLU A 328 -30.51 14.57 3.96
CA GLU A 328 -29.04 14.59 4.01
C GLU A 328 -28.48 13.44 4.85
N LEU A 329 -29.09 13.12 6.00
CA LEU A 329 -28.70 11.98 6.82
C LEU A 329 -28.89 10.64 6.10
N THR A 330 -29.95 10.51 5.30
CA THR A 330 -30.19 9.31 4.50
C THR A 330 -29.12 9.15 3.43
N GLN A 331 -28.67 10.24 2.80
CA GLN A 331 -27.56 10.22 1.85
C GLN A 331 -26.23 9.89 2.52
N LEU A 332 -25.92 10.55 3.64
CA LEU A 332 -24.72 10.31 4.44
C LEU A 332 -24.66 8.86 4.95
N ARG A 333 -25.79 8.32 5.41
CA ARG A 333 -25.90 6.91 5.81
C ARG A 333 -25.60 5.97 4.66
N ARG A 334 -26.08 6.24 3.43
CA ARG A 334 -25.74 5.43 2.25
C ARG A 334 -24.24 5.45 1.95
N HIS A 335 -23.58 6.59 2.12
CA HIS A 335 -22.15 6.76 1.90
C HIS A 335 -21.29 6.08 2.99
N ILE A 336 -21.68 6.19 4.26
CA ILE A 336 -21.02 5.49 5.36
C ILE A 336 -21.16 3.97 5.20
N LEU A 337 -22.34 3.50 4.77
CA LEU A 337 -22.61 2.08 4.53
C LEU A 337 -21.92 1.54 3.26
N SER A 338 -21.52 2.38 2.30
CA SER A 338 -20.68 1.96 1.17
C SER A 338 -19.22 1.73 1.57
N ARG A 339 -18.86 1.92 2.86
CA ARG A 339 -17.51 1.74 3.41
C ARG A 339 -16.47 2.64 2.74
N GLU A 340 -16.89 3.81 2.28
CA GLU A 340 -15.99 4.86 1.82
C GLU A 340 -15.58 5.72 3.03
N SER A 341 -14.29 6.06 3.11
CA SER A 341 -13.84 7.05 4.09
C SER A 341 -14.26 8.43 3.60
N SER A 342 -14.58 9.33 4.52
CA SER A 342 -15.00 10.69 4.18
C SER A 342 -14.79 11.67 5.33
N TYR A 343 -14.31 12.86 4.98
CA TYR A 343 -14.30 14.03 5.84
C TYR A 343 -15.59 14.83 5.61
N ILE A 344 -16.33 15.09 6.68
CA ILE A 344 -17.62 15.77 6.67
C ILE A 344 -17.41 17.17 7.28
N PRO A 345 -17.24 18.23 6.46
CA PRO A 345 -16.77 19.52 6.95
C PRO A 345 -17.74 20.17 7.94
N ARG A 346 -19.04 20.26 7.59
CA ARG A 346 -20.11 20.74 8.49
C ARG A 346 -20.13 20.11 9.89
N ALA A 347 -19.83 18.82 10.01
CA ALA A 347 -19.77 18.15 11.32
C ALA A 347 -18.37 18.18 11.96
N ARG A 348 -17.36 18.54 11.18
CA ARG A 348 -15.93 18.32 11.48
C ARG A 348 -15.66 16.89 11.91
N VAL A 349 -16.18 15.93 11.14
CA VAL A 349 -16.01 14.49 11.42
C VAL A 349 -15.20 13.86 10.30
N ALA A 350 -14.10 13.19 10.61
CA ALA A 350 -13.42 12.28 9.70
C ALA A 350 -13.91 10.86 9.95
N TYR A 351 -14.71 10.32 9.04
CA TYR A 351 -15.14 8.92 9.08
C TYR A 351 -14.15 8.06 8.29
N LEU A 352 -13.47 7.14 8.98
CA LEU A 352 -12.50 6.22 8.41
C LEU A 352 -13.11 4.82 8.33
N ALA A 353 -13.62 4.47 7.14
CA ALA A 353 -14.16 3.14 6.88
C ALA A 353 -13.08 2.04 6.90
N SER A 354 -11.82 2.43 6.69
CA SER A 354 -10.63 1.60 6.81
C SER A 354 -9.57 2.32 7.63
N LEU A 355 -8.86 1.59 8.48
CA LEU A 355 -7.72 2.13 9.24
C LEU A 355 -6.44 2.30 8.41
N SER A 356 -6.52 2.08 7.09
CA SER A 356 -5.35 2.21 6.22
C SER A 356 -4.77 3.63 6.24
N LEU A 357 -3.44 3.72 6.19
CA LEU A 357 -2.68 4.96 6.06
C LEU A 357 -3.16 5.86 4.91
N ASN A 358 -3.53 5.27 3.77
CA ASN A 358 -3.94 6.00 2.57
C ASN A 358 -5.24 6.80 2.79
N HIS A 359 -6.29 6.13 3.29
CA HIS A 359 -7.58 6.77 3.55
C HIS A 359 -7.48 7.81 4.67
N ALA A 360 -6.73 7.51 5.74
CA ALA A 360 -6.49 8.50 6.80
C ALA A 360 -5.76 9.75 6.28
N ALA A 361 -4.77 9.58 5.39
CA ALA A 361 -4.04 10.69 4.79
C ALA A 361 -4.89 11.51 3.80
N GLU A 362 -5.77 10.86 3.06
CA GLU A 362 -6.74 11.49 2.17
C GLU A 362 -7.74 12.36 2.94
N GLU A 363 -8.39 11.81 3.98
CA GLU A 363 -9.29 12.62 4.80
C GLU A 363 -8.57 13.69 5.62
N ALA A 364 -7.32 13.44 6.01
CA ALA A 364 -6.49 14.47 6.61
C ALA A 364 -6.22 15.63 5.66
N ALA A 365 -6.10 15.39 4.35
CA ALA A 365 -5.94 16.43 3.35
C ALA A 365 -7.23 17.23 3.17
N HIS A 366 -8.39 16.57 3.12
CA HIS A 366 -9.70 17.24 3.13
C HIS A 366 -9.88 18.13 4.38
N PHE A 367 -9.50 17.63 5.56
CA PHE A 367 -9.53 18.42 6.79
C PHE A 367 -8.57 19.60 6.78
N VAL A 368 -7.33 19.41 6.30
CA VAL A 368 -6.36 20.51 6.14
C VAL A 368 -6.94 21.58 5.23
N ARG A 369 -7.58 21.18 4.14
CA ARG A 369 -8.23 22.13 3.26
C ARG A 369 -9.42 22.83 3.91
N HIS A 370 -10.28 22.10 4.63
CA HIS A 370 -11.35 22.73 5.41
C HIS A 370 -10.81 23.77 6.40
N CYS A 371 -9.66 23.51 7.03
CA CYS A 371 -9.01 24.50 7.89
C CYS A 371 -8.56 25.77 7.14
N ALA A 372 -8.27 25.65 5.83
CA ALA A 372 -7.82 26.76 5.00
C ALA A 372 -8.99 27.59 4.44
N VAL A 373 -10.06 26.94 4.00
CA VAL A 373 -11.16 27.60 3.26
C VAL A 373 -12.47 27.70 4.05
N GLY A 374 -12.58 27.01 5.19
CA GLY A 374 -13.76 27.02 6.05
C GLY A 374 -15.03 26.59 5.30
N ASP A 375 -16.13 27.31 5.57
CA ASP A 375 -17.45 27.02 5.02
C ASP A 375 -17.53 27.11 3.48
N ALA A 376 -16.52 27.70 2.82
CA ALA A 376 -16.42 27.67 1.36
C ALA A 376 -16.35 26.25 0.80
N MET A 377 -15.85 25.28 1.58
CA MET A 377 -15.79 23.87 1.16
C MET A 377 -17.20 23.31 0.90
N ASP A 378 -18.17 23.64 1.76
CA ASP A 378 -19.56 23.17 1.68
C ASP A 378 -20.51 24.19 1.02
N ALA A 379 -19.96 25.22 0.34
CA ALA A 379 -20.79 26.24 -0.29
C ALA A 379 -21.77 25.63 -1.34
N PRO A 380 -23.05 26.07 -1.36
CA PRO A 380 -24.00 25.64 -2.37
C PRO A 380 -23.52 26.01 -3.78
N ARG A 381 -23.62 25.07 -4.72
CA ARG A 381 -23.13 25.23 -6.10
C ARG A 381 -24.15 24.68 -7.09
N GLY A 382 -24.12 25.19 -8.32
CA GLY A 382 -24.81 24.58 -9.46
C GLY A 382 -24.28 23.18 -9.72
N ALA A 383 -25.03 22.35 -10.44
CA ALA A 383 -24.71 20.93 -10.57
C ALA A 383 -23.34 20.67 -11.25
N SER A 384 -22.96 21.47 -12.24
CA SER A 384 -21.66 21.36 -12.92
C SER A 384 -20.54 21.86 -12.01
N GLU A 385 -20.73 22.98 -11.34
CA GLU A 385 -19.75 23.56 -10.43
C GLU A 385 -19.51 22.65 -9.23
N ALA A 386 -20.57 22.03 -8.69
CA ALA A 386 -20.47 21.02 -7.64
C ALA A 386 -19.69 19.78 -8.10
N PHE A 387 -19.88 19.36 -9.36
CA PHE A 387 -19.13 18.24 -9.94
C PHE A 387 -17.63 18.52 -9.98
N TYR A 388 -17.22 19.66 -10.55
CA TYR A 388 -15.81 20.02 -10.67
C TYR A 388 -15.18 20.39 -9.33
N ALA A 389 -15.93 21.01 -8.42
CA ALA A 389 -15.46 21.24 -7.05
C ALA A 389 -15.11 19.89 -6.41
N ARG A 390 -16.00 18.89 -6.54
CA ARG A 390 -15.70 17.54 -6.05
C ARG A 390 -14.50 16.91 -6.74
N CYS A 391 -14.33 17.03 -8.07
CA CYS A 391 -13.13 16.54 -8.75
C CYS A 391 -11.85 17.13 -8.13
N LEU A 392 -11.85 18.44 -7.84
CA LEU A 392 -10.72 19.13 -7.21
C LEU A 392 -10.50 18.71 -5.75
N GLU A 393 -11.57 18.50 -4.97
CA GLU A 393 -11.46 17.93 -3.62
C GLU A 393 -10.81 16.55 -3.65
N GLU A 394 -11.32 15.65 -4.49
CA GLU A 394 -10.82 14.28 -4.65
C GLU A 394 -9.36 14.28 -5.15
N ALA A 395 -8.99 15.24 -6.01
CA ALA A 395 -7.60 15.42 -6.44
C ALA A 395 -6.68 15.82 -5.28
N LEU A 396 -7.12 16.74 -4.40
CA LEU A 396 -6.36 17.16 -3.23
C LEU A 396 -6.29 16.08 -2.15
N GLY A 397 -7.38 15.33 -1.94
CA GLY A 397 -7.43 14.14 -1.10
C GLY A 397 -6.40 13.10 -1.56
N PHE A 398 -6.48 12.71 -2.83
CA PHE A 398 -5.56 11.73 -3.42
C PHE A 398 -4.11 12.22 -3.39
N PHE A 399 -3.86 13.48 -3.77
CA PHE A 399 -2.53 14.11 -3.67
C PHE A 399 -1.98 14.03 -2.24
N GLY A 400 -2.79 14.40 -1.24
CA GLY A 400 -2.41 14.34 0.17
C GLY A 400 -2.05 12.94 0.63
N SER A 401 -2.76 11.93 0.14
CA SER A 401 -2.41 10.54 0.41
C SER A 401 -1.12 10.08 -0.26
N LYS A 402 -0.78 10.59 -1.46
CA LYS A 402 0.49 10.30 -2.13
C LYS A 402 1.69 10.98 -1.47
N LEU A 403 1.46 12.09 -0.74
CA LEU A 403 2.50 12.68 0.12
C LEU A 403 2.93 11.72 1.23
N VAL A 404 2.04 10.82 1.65
CA VAL A 404 2.28 9.84 2.72
C VAL A 404 2.69 8.49 2.14
N ASN A 405 2.08 8.08 1.03
CA ASN A 405 2.40 6.88 0.27
C ASN A 405 2.62 7.21 -1.23
N PRO A 406 3.86 7.56 -1.63
CA PRO A 406 4.22 7.90 -3.00
C PRO A 406 3.85 6.84 -4.04
N ARG A 407 3.77 5.59 -3.60
CA ARG A 407 3.46 4.41 -4.43
C ARG A 407 1.98 4.11 -4.53
N ARG A 408 1.10 4.87 -3.86
CA ARG A 408 -0.35 4.74 -4.08
C ARG A 408 -0.67 5.02 -5.54
N THR A 409 -1.41 4.11 -6.16
CA THR A 409 -1.86 4.21 -7.54
C THR A 409 -3.38 4.39 -7.61
N CYS A 410 -3.84 4.94 -8.73
CA CYS A 410 -5.23 4.91 -9.16
C CYS A 410 -5.32 4.24 -10.54
N LEU A 411 -6.53 4.02 -11.04
CA LEU A 411 -6.71 3.53 -12.41
C LEU A 411 -6.33 4.64 -13.40
N GLY A 412 -5.40 4.36 -14.31
CA GLY A 412 -5.09 5.22 -15.44
C GLY A 412 -6.12 5.09 -16.56
N VAL A 413 -5.96 5.91 -17.60
CA VAL A 413 -6.89 5.93 -18.77
C VAL A 413 -6.93 4.58 -19.48
N ALA A 414 -5.78 3.90 -19.61
CA ALA A 414 -5.69 2.58 -20.22
C ALA A 414 -6.42 1.51 -19.38
N GLU A 415 -6.28 1.55 -18.06
CA GLU A 415 -7.01 0.65 -17.15
C GLU A 415 -8.51 0.92 -17.15
N TRP A 416 -8.93 2.19 -17.28
CA TRP A 416 -10.34 2.54 -17.48
C TRP A 416 -10.89 2.02 -18.79
N ALA A 417 -10.11 2.07 -19.89
CA ALA A 417 -10.48 1.46 -21.16
C ALA A 417 -10.66 -0.07 -21.04
N LYS A 418 -9.75 -0.73 -20.32
CA LYS A 418 -9.89 -2.15 -20.00
C LYS A 418 -11.16 -2.44 -19.19
N ARG A 419 -11.41 -1.67 -18.12
CA ARG A 419 -12.64 -1.79 -17.31
C ARG A 419 -13.90 -1.56 -18.11
N PHE A 420 -13.90 -0.63 -19.07
CA PHE A 420 -15.05 -0.42 -19.94
C PHE A 420 -15.39 -1.68 -20.77
N GLY A 421 -14.38 -2.42 -21.22
CA GLY A 421 -14.56 -3.68 -21.95
C GLY A 421 -14.99 -4.86 -21.07
N GLU A 422 -14.53 -4.92 -19.82
CA GLU A 422 -14.69 -6.09 -18.93
C GLU A 422 -15.87 -5.96 -17.94
N SER A 423 -16.16 -4.76 -17.45
CA SER A 423 -17.19 -4.52 -16.43
C SER A 423 -18.60 -4.46 -17.02
N ARG A 424 -19.61 -4.57 -16.15
CA ARG A 424 -21.04 -4.43 -16.49
C ARG A 424 -21.72 -3.41 -15.56
N GLY A 425 -22.92 -2.95 -15.95
CA GLY A 425 -23.74 -2.07 -15.12
C GLY A 425 -23.10 -0.71 -14.83
N VAL A 426 -23.20 -0.26 -13.58
CA VAL A 426 -22.76 1.08 -13.13
C VAL A 426 -21.27 1.29 -13.35
N GLU A 427 -20.43 0.28 -13.11
CA GLU A 427 -18.98 0.39 -13.31
C GLU A 427 -18.61 0.67 -14.77
N ARG A 428 -19.27 -0.01 -15.72
CA ARG A 428 -19.08 0.24 -17.16
C ARG A 428 -19.52 1.64 -17.54
N GLN A 429 -20.60 2.14 -16.96
CA GLN A 429 -21.08 3.50 -17.18
C GLN A 429 -20.08 4.54 -16.64
N ILE A 430 -19.54 4.34 -15.44
CA ILE A 430 -18.49 5.21 -14.87
C ILE A 430 -17.29 5.25 -15.82
N ALA A 431 -16.80 4.08 -16.25
CA ALA A 431 -15.68 4.00 -17.19
C ALA A 431 -15.97 4.75 -18.50
N ALA A 432 -17.18 4.61 -19.05
CA ALA A 432 -17.59 5.31 -20.27
C ALA A 432 -17.55 6.84 -20.11
N PHE A 433 -18.13 7.37 -19.03
CA PHE A 433 -18.14 8.82 -18.76
C PHE A 433 -16.75 9.38 -18.51
N VAL A 434 -15.90 8.65 -17.75
CA VAL A 434 -14.50 9.04 -17.52
C VAL A 434 -13.75 9.12 -18.84
N LEU A 435 -13.83 8.09 -19.68
CA LEU A 435 -13.14 8.05 -20.97
C LEU A 435 -13.64 9.14 -21.93
N ALA A 436 -14.96 9.37 -21.99
CA ALA A 436 -15.55 10.39 -22.85
C ALA A 436 -15.14 11.82 -22.43
N HIS A 437 -15.13 12.07 -21.12
CA HIS A 437 -14.66 13.35 -20.56
C HIS A 437 -13.16 13.55 -20.83
N LYS A 438 -12.33 12.55 -20.52
CA LYS A 438 -10.88 12.59 -20.77
C LYS A 438 -10.52 12.77 -22.26
N ALA A 439 -11.33 12.26 -23.17
CA ALA A 439 -11.11 12.44 -24.61
C ALA A 439 -11.46 13.85 -25.11
N THR A 440 -12.24 14.62 -24.35
CA THR A 440 -12.78 15.93 -24.79
C THR A 440 -12.27 17.10 -23.96
N GLU A 441 -11.76 16.88 -22.74
CA GLU A 441 -11.44 17.97 -21.82
C GLU A 441 -10.32 18.92 -22.28
N ALA A 442 -9.42 18.48 -23.16
CA ALA A 442 -8.35 19.33 -23.71
C ALA A 442 -8.79 20.14 -24.94
N GLU A 443 -9.57 19.53 -25.84
CA GLU A 443 -9.93 20.15 -27.13
C GLU A 443 -11.27 20.90 -27.09
N ALA A 444 -12.23 20.42 -26.29
CA ALA A 444 -13.57 20.97 -26.20
C ALA A 444 -14.13 20.90 -24.76
N PRO A 445 -13.62 21.72 -23.82
CA PRO A 445 -14.07 21.75 -22.42
C PRO A 445 -15.58 21.92 -22.25
N GLU A 446 -16.23 22.73 -23.09
CA GLU A 446 -17.68 22.92 -23.08
C GLU A 446 -18.45 21.64 -23.44
N GLU A 447 -17.94 20.84 -24.38
CA GLU A 447 -18.55 19.56 -24.75
C GLU A 447 -18.32 18.52 -23.65
N ALA A 448 -17.14 18.50 -23.03
CA ALA A 448 -16.85 17.63 -21.90
C ALA A 448 -17.86 17.80 -20.75
N VAL A 449 -18.29 19.04 -20.48
CA VAL A 449 -19.28 19.35 -19.44
C VAL A 449 -20.67 18.80 -19.79
N LYS A 450 -21.07 18.85 -21.06
CA LYS A 450 -22.38 18.33 -21.52
C LYS A 450 -22.50 16.82 -21.36
N LEU A 451 -21.37 16.11 -21.33
CA LEU A 451 -21.32 14.65 -21.15
C LEU A 451 -21.51 14.22 -19.69
N LEU A 452 -21.51 15.12 -18.72
CA LEU A 452 -21.48 14.74 -17.31
C LEU A 452 -22.81 14.15 -16.79
N PRO A 453 -22.78 13.09 -15.97
CA PRO A 453 -23.99 12.49 -15.41
C PRO A 453 -24.53 13.26 -14.18
N LEU A 454 -24.80 14.55 -14.35
CA LEU A 454 -25.08 15.50 -13.25
C LEU A 454 -26.30 15.18 -12.37
N ARG A 455 -27.25 14.39 -12.88
CA ARG A 455 -28.51 14.05 -12.18
C ARG A 455 -28.56 12.61 -11.64
N LYS A 456 -27.47 11.85 -11.76
CA LYS A 456 -27.43 10.42 -11.39
C LYS A 456 -26.41 10.22 -10.27
N ASP A 457 -26.83 10.32 -9.00
CA ASP A 457 -25.96 10.29 -7.80
C ASP A 457 -24.77 9.32 -7.91
N ARG A 458 -25.02 8.03 -8.18
CA ARG A 458 -23.95 7.02 -8.24
C ARG A 458 -22.92 7.30 -9.34
N LEU A 459 -23.37 7.79 -10.50
CA LEU A 459 -22.47 8.13 -11.60
C LEU A 459 -21.79 9.46 -11.37
N PHE A 460 -22.50 10.45 -10.83
CA PHE A 460 -21.92 11.72 -10.39
C PHE A 460 -20.74 11.45 -9.46
N HIS A 461 -20.94 10.63 -8.41
CA HIS A 461 -19.90 10.33 -7.45
C HIS A 461 -18.78 9.46 -8.04
N GLY A 462 -19.12 8.42 -8.80
CA GLY A 462 -18.11 7.54 -9.40
C GLY A 462 -17.20 8.26 -10.40
N VAL A 463 -17.76 9.13 -11.25
CA VAL A 463 -17.01 9.83 -12.30
C VAL A 463 -16.16 10.96 -11.72
N SER A 464 -16.71 11.80 -10.83
CA SER A 464 -15.90 12.88 -10.22
C SER A 464 -14.77 12.35 -9.34
N HIS A 465 -14.97 11.21 -8.65
CA HIS A 465 -13.90 10.52 -7.92
C HIS A 465 -12.78 10.04 -8.85
N ALA A 466 -13.14 9.39 -9.97
CA ALA A 466 -12.18 8.88 -10.93
C ALA A 466 -11.36 10.00 -11.61
N LEU A 467 -12.03 11.07 -12.06
CA LEU A 467 -11.37 12.23 -12.66
C LEU A 467 -10.49 12.97 -11.66
N GLY A 468 -10.98 13.16 -10.42
CA GLY A 468 -10.20 13.74 -9.33
C GLY A 468 -8.94 12.95 -9.01
N TYR A 469 -9.02 11.61 -8.92
CA TYR A 469 -7.85 10.77 -8.70
C TYR A 469 -6.83 10.87 -9.83
N LEU A 470 -7.27 10.86 -11.10
CA LEU A 470 -6.37 11.05 -12.25
C LEU A 470 -5.63 12.40 -12.16
N LEU A 471 -6.36 13.48 -11.86
CA LEU A 471 -5.79 14.81 -11.67
C LEU A 471 -4.82 14.86 -10.48
N GLY A 472 -5.21 14.29 -9.33
CA GLY A 472 -4.39 14.25 -8.11
C GLY A 472 -3.12 13.42 -8.26
N ASP A 473 -3.17 12.31 -8.99
CA ASP A 473 -2.00 11.48 -9.31
C ASP A 473 -0.98 12.28 -10.13
N ARG A 474 -1.46 13.01 -11.14
CA ARG A 474 -0.65 13.82 -12.04
C ARG A 474 -0.10 15.07 -11.37
N LEU A 475 -0.90 15.70 -10.52
CA LEU A 475 -0.46 16.79 -9.64
C LEU A 475 0.70 16.33 -8.74
N TYR A 476 0.60 15.13 -8.15
CA TYR A 476 1.69 14.57 -7.34
C TYR A 476 2.95 14.31 -8.16
N GLN A 477 2.82 13.68 -9.33
CA GLN A 477 3.96 13.40 -10.21
C GLN A 477 4.70 14.68 -10.62
N ALA A 478 3.95 15.73 -10.99
CA ALA A 478 4.50 17.03 -11.35
C ALA A 478 5.14 17.76 -10.14
N PHE A 479 4.57 17.61 -8.95
CA PHE A 479 5.17 18.14 -7.71
C PHE A 479 6.44 17.39 -7.31
N ASP A 480 6.48 16.06 -7.49
CA ASP A 480 7.65 15.24 -7.16
C ASP A 480 8.81 15.48 -8.13
N SER A 481 8.51 15.63 -9.43
CA SER A 481 9.47 15.97 -10.48
C SER A 481 9.94 17.43 -10.44
N GLY A 482 9.26 18.29 -9.67
CA GLY A 482 9.58 19.71 -9.53
C GLY A 482 8.98 20.63 -10.60
N GLN A 483 8.09 20.12 -11.46
CA GLN A 483 7.33 20.90 -12.44
C GLN A 483 6.26 21.80 -11.78
N VAL A 484 5.72 21.36 -10.64
CA VAL A 484 4.81 22.13 -9.79
C VAL A 484 5.53 22.50 -8.50
N ALA A 485 5.60 23.79 -8.20
CA ALA A 485 6.25 24.32 -7.02
C ALA A 485 5.38 24.12 -5.75
N LYS A 486 6.03 24.10 -4.59
CA LYS A 486 5.34 24.07 -3.29
C LYS A 486 4.33 25.22 -3.15
N ALA A 487 4.68 26.42 -3.61
CA ALA A 487 3.80 27.59 -3.53
C ALA A 487 2.50 27.40 -4.32
N GLU A 488 2.56 26.76 -5.49
CA GLU A 488 1.36 26.44 -6.31
C GLU A 488 0.44 25.46 -5.56
N VAL A 489 1.02 24.41 -4.95
CA VAL A 489 0.24 23.46 -4.11
C VAL A 489 -0.39 24.18 -2.90
N GLN A 490 0.35 25.07 -2.24
CA GLN A 490 -0.17 25.84 -1.11
C GLN A 490 -1.32 26.78 -1.52
N ALA A 491 -1.23 27.38 -2.71
CA ALA A 491 -2.31 28.18 -3.26
C ALA A 491 -3.55 27.31 -3.50
N LEU A 492 -3.38 26.13 -4.10
CA LEU A 492 -4.48 25.21 -4.38
C LEU A 492 -5.22 24.73 -3.11
N PHE A 493 -4.49 24.43 -2.04
CA PHE A 493 -5.08 24.07 -0.75
C PHE A 493 -5.89 25.22 -0.10
N ARG A 494 -5.62 26.47 -0.46
CA ARG A 494 -6.26 27.67 0.08
C ARG A 494 -7.27 28.30 -0.88
N ASP A 495 -7.42 27.76 -2.07
CA ASP A 495 -8.36 28.24 -3.07
C ASP A 495 -9.79 27.82 -2.66
N PRO A 496 -10.73 28.75 -2.42
CA PRO A 496 -12.13 28.42 -2.09
C PRO A 496 -12.91 27.79 -3.26
N PHE A 497 -12.32 27.72 -4.45
CA PHE A 497 -12.95 27.29 -5.70
C PHE A 497 -14.20 28.11 -6.01
N VAL A 498 -14.01 29.42 -6.21
CA VAL A 498 -15.06 30.34 -6.68
C VAL A 498 -15.56 29.92 -8.07
N ASP A 499 -14.64 29.57 -8.96
CA ASP A 499 -14.94 28.91 -10.24
C ASP A 499 -14.23 27.56 -10.32
N PRO A 500 -14.82 26.49 -9.75
CA PRO A 500 -14.20 25.17 -9.70
C PRO A 500 -14.02 24.56 -11.10
N ARG A 501 -14.90 24.94 -12.04
CA ARG A 501 -14.85 24.43 -13.40
C ARG A 501 -13.63 25.00 -14.13
N ALA A 502 -13.46 26.31 -14.11
CA ALA A 502 -12.28 26.94 -14.70
C ALA A 502 -10.99 26.46 -14.02
N ALA A 503 -10.99 26.33 -12.69
CA ALA A 503 -9.85 25.82 -11.95
C ALA A 503 -9.47 24.38 -12.36
N TYR A 504 -10.44 23.48 -12.53
CA TYR A 504 -10.18 22.11 -12.99
C TYR A 504 -9.49 22.10 -14.36
N PHE A 505 -10.05 22.79 -15.36
CA PHE A 505 -9.48 22.80 -16.71
C PHE A 505 -8.11 23.47 -16.76
N ALA A 506 -7.90 24.57 -16.02
CA ALA A 506 -6.60 25.21 -15.92
C ALA A 506 -5.53 24.26 -15.37
N TRP A 507 -5.87 23.44 -14.36
CA TRP A 507 -4.97 22.42 -13.85
C TRP A 507 -4.79 21.23 -14.78
N ALA A 508 -5.84 20.83 -15.50
CA ALA A 508 -5.75 19.76 -16.49
C ALA A 508 -4.76 20.15 -17.61
N GLU A 509 -4.89 21.37 -18.13
CA GLU A 509 -3.97 21.95 -19.11
C GLU A 509 -2.56 22.08 -18.55
N ARG A 510 -2.40 22.65 -17.34
CA ARG A 510 -1.11 22.82 -16.66
C ARG A 510 -0.34 21.51 -16.47
N LEU A 511 -1.05 20.40 -16.27
CA LEU A 511 -0.47 19.08 -16.01
C LEU A 511 -0.36 18.21 -17.28
N GLY A 512 -0.85 18.69 -18.43
CA GLY A 512 -0.81 17.99 -19.71
C GLY A 512 -1.53 16.64 -19.65
N ILE A 513 -2.74 16.62 -19.07
CA ILE A 513 -3.54 15.40 -18.88
C ILE A 513 -4.72 15.29 -19.80
#